data_AF-A0A561EJ94-F1
#
_entry.id   AF-A0A561EJ94-F1
#
_cell.length_a   1.000
_cell.length_b   1.000
_cell.length_c   1.000
_cell.angle_alpha   90.00
_cell.angle_beta   90.00
_cell.angle_gamma   90.00
#
_symmetry.space_group_name_H-M   'P 1'
#
loop_
_entity.id
_entity.type
_entity.pdbx_description
1 polymer ?
#
loop_
_entity_poly.entity_id
_entity_poly.type
_entity_poly.pdbx_seq_one_letter_code
_entity_poly.pdbx_strand_id
1 'polypeptide(L)'
;MRIKLLAAATAAVLAPLAFSSPAAASHSWGGYHWARTSNPFTLKLGDNLSSNWKSYLATASSDWSKSSVMDTTVVAGQSNKRCAATTGRVEVCNSTYGNNGWLGIASISVTGGTHITQGTVKLNDTYFNTAKYNTPSWRLMVTCQEVGHTFGLDHQDENFDNPNLGTCMDYTSNPDSTPNNLHPNQHDYDELATIYAHLDSTTTVGLAAPQTASGFEVDDSPASWGRGVSHSKGADTYVRDLGHGDKMITFVVWAR
;
A
#
# COMPACT_ATOMS: atom_id res chain seq x y z
N MET A 1 -65.52 -7.26 -55.10
CA MET A 1 -64.60 -8.04 -54.25
C MET A 1 -63.30 -7.24 -54.11
N ARG A 2 -63.07 -6.59 -52.96
CA ARG A 2 -61.93 -5.68 -52.74
C ARG A 2 -60.80 -6.45 -52.06
N ILE A 3 -59.67 -6.59 -52.76
CA ILE A 3 -58.44 -7.21 -52.22
C ILE A 3 -57.76 -6.17 -51.32
N LYS A 4 -57.65 -6.46 -50.02
CA LYS A 4 -56.88 -5.65 -49.07
C LYS A 4 -55.45 -6.17 -49.02
N LEU A 5 -54.50 -5.37 -49.49
CA LEU A 5 -53.06 -5.58 -49.28
C LEU A 5 -52.73 -5.29 -47.80
N LEU A 6 -52.21 -6.28 -47.10
CA LEU A 6 -51.62 -6.13 -45.77
C LEU A 6 -50.13 -5.77 -45.96
N ALA A 7 -49.78 -4.52 -45.68
CA ALA A 7 -48.40 -4.09 -45.55
C ALA A 7 -47.85 -4.53 -44.18
N ALA A 8 -46.84 -5.40 -44.18
CA ALA A 8 -46.10 -5.75 -42.98
C ALA A 8 -45.07 -4.66 -42.68
N ALA A 9 -45.27 -3.89 -41.62
CA ALA A 9 -44.27 -2.96 -41.12
C ALA A 9 -43.28 -3.71 -40.22
N THR A 10 -42.07 -3.94 -40.70
CA THR A 10 -40.93 -4.41 -39.89
C THR A 10 -40.40 -3.25 -39.05
N ALA A 11 -40.69 -3.25 -37.75
CA ALA A 11 -40.06 -2.34 -36.80
C ALA A 11 -38.64 -2.84 -36.47
N ALA A 12 -37.62 -2.12 -36.95
CA ALA A 12 -36.23 -2.36 -36.55
C ALA A 12 -36.04 -1.83 -35.11
N VAL A 13 -35.89 -2.74 -34.15
CA VAL A 13 -35.51 -2.40 -32.78
C VAL A 13 -34.00 -2.15 -32.77
N LEU A 14 -33.59 -0.87 -32.71
CA LEU A 14 -32.22 -0.53 -32.35
C LEU A 14 -32.07 -0.74 -30.83
N ALA A 15 -31.35 -1.77 -30.43
CA ALA A 15 -30.90 -1.95 -29.06
C ALA A 15 -29.72 -0.99 -28.80
N PRO A 16 -29.77 -0.12 -27.76
CA PRO A 16 -28.61 0.68 -27.38
C PRO A 16 -27.53 -0.25 -26.81
N LEU A 17 -26.34 -0.23 -27.43
CA LEU A 17 -25.13 -0.80 -26.85
C LEU A 17 -24.77 0.03 -25.61
N ALA A 18 -25.16 -0.46 -24.43
CA ALA A 18 -24.68 0.08 -23.18
C ALA A 18 -23.20 -0.31 -23.03
N PHE A 19 -22.30 0.63 -23.29
CA PHE A 19 -20.91 0.49 -22.87
C PHE A 19 -20.87 0.62 -21.35
N SER A 20 -20.81 -0.51 -20.65
CA SER A 20 -20.40 -0.54 -19.25
C SER A 20 -18.92 -0.17 -19.20
N SER A 21 -18.61 1.09 -18.87
CA SER A 21 -17.25 1.43 -18.42
C SER A 21 -16.93 0.50 -17.25
N PRO A 22 -15.77 -0.17 -17.23
CA PRO A 22 -15.35 -0.85 -16.01
C PRO A 22 -15.33 0.20 -14.91
N ALA A 23 -16.05 -0.04 -13.82
CA ALA A 23 -15.80 0.70 -12.61
C ALA A 23 -14.36 0.35 -12.20
N ALA A 24 -13.41 1.23 -12.47
CA ALA A 24 -12.07 1.10 -11.91
C ALA A 24 -12.25 1.27 -10.40
N ALA A 25 -12.18 0.16 -9.65
CA ALA A 25 -12.04 0.25 -8.21
C ALA A 25 -10.61 0.75 -7.97
N SER A 26 -10.45 2.06 -7.81
CA SER A 26 -9.12 2.61 -7.51
C SER A 26 -8.76 2.28 -6.07
N HIS A 27 -7.56 1.76 -5.83
CA HIS A 27 -6.98 1.68 -4.50
C HIS A 27 -5.69 2.50 -4.40
N SER A 28 -5.69 3.70 -5.01
CA SER A 28 -4.65 4.70 -4.75
C SER A 28 -4.89 5.39 -3.41
N TRP A 29 -3.84 5.48 -2.60
CA TRP A 29 -3.82 6.24 -1.37
C TRP A 29 -3.70 7.73 -1.67
N GLY A 30 -4.81 8.37 -2.05
CA GLY A 30 -4.88 9.81 -2.28
C GLY A 30 -3.94 10.35 -3.38
N GLY A 31 -3.46 9.49 -4.29
CA GLY A 31 -2.51 9.86 -5.35
C GLY A 31 -1.06 10.05 -4.89
N TYR A 32 -0.72 9.68 -3.65
CA TYR A 32 0.65 9.77 -3.17
C TYR A 32 1.58 8.85 -3.97
N HIS A 33 2.75 9.34 -4.37
CA HIS A 33 3.71 8.55 -5.12
C HIS A 33 5.13 9.09 -4.96
N TRP A 34 6.13 8.24 -5.16
CA TRP A 34 7.52 8.69 -5.24
C TRP A 34 7.73 9.47 -6.54
N ALA A 35 8.20 10.72 -6.46
CA ALA A 35 8.50 11.48 -7.66
C ALA A 35 9.62 10.78 -8.43
N ARG A 36 9.45 10.63 -9.75
CA ARG A 36 10.36 9.85 -10.60
C ARG A 36 10.58 10.50 -11.95
N THR A 37 11.81 10.42 -12.45
CA THR A 37 12.18 10.94 -13.79
C THR A 37 12.38 9.83 -14.83
N SER A 38 12.22 8.56 -14.44
CA SER A 38 12.42 7.39 -15.30
C SER A 38 11.42 6.27 -15.00
N ASN A 39 11.26 5.38 -15.97
CA ASN A 39 10.45 4.17 -15.86
C ASN A 39 11.24 2.92 -16.33
N PRO A 40 11.35 1.85 -15.52
CA PRO A 40 11.00 1.81 -14.11
C PRO A 40 11.92 2.70 -13.25
N PHE A 41 11.57 2.88 -11.99
CA PHE A 41 12.48 3.40 -10.96
C PHE A 41 12.73 2.30 -9.91
N THR A 42 13.87 2.35 -9.23
CA THR A 42 14.20 1.36 -8.19
C THR A 42 14.19 2.00 -6.82
N LEU A 43 13.26 1.56 -5.95
CA LEU A 43 13.16 2.02 -4.58
C LEU A 43 13.93 1.11 -3.61
N LYS A 44 14.68 1.71 -2.69
CA LYS A 44 15.43 0.96 -1.68
C LYS A 44 14.55 0.63 -0.48
N LEU A 45 14.51 -0.65 -0.09
CA LEU A 45 13.93 -1.12 1.17
C LEU A 45 15.08 -1.38 2.16
N GLY A 46 15.14 -0.59 3.24
CA GLY A 46 16.13 -0.73 4.30
C GLY A 46 15.77 -1.82 5.28
N ASP A 47 16.57 -2.88 5.28
CA ASP A 47 16.41 -4.01 6.19
C ASP A 47 17.01 -3.67 7.56
N ASN A 48 16.13 -3.32 8.52
CA ASN A 48 16.43 -3.21 9.95
C ASN A 48 15.79 -4.37 10.73
N LEU A 49 15.49 -5.48 10.06
CA LEU A 49 14.73 -6.58 10.60
C LEU A 49 15.63 -7.61 11.32
N SER A 50 15.07 -8.25 12.34
CA SER A 50 15.64 -9.47 12.90
C SER A 50 15.56 -10.63 11.89
N SER A 51 16.39 -11.64 12.09
CA SER A 51 16.59 -12.73 11.14
C SER A 51 15.33 -13.50 10.75
N ASN A 52 14.37 -13.63 11.67
CA ASN A 52 13.08 -14.29 11.45
C ASN A 52 12.14 -13.54 10.48
N TRP A 53 12.45 -12.29 10.11
CA TRP A 53 11.64 -11.50 9.19
C TRP A 53 12.25 -11.32 7.80
N LYS A 54 13.57 -11.49 7.66
CA LYS A 54 14.32 -11.16 6.43
C LYS A 54 13.80 -11.86 5.18
N SER A 55 13.38 -13.12 5.28
CA SER A 55 12.83 -13.86 4.14
C SER A 55 11.53 -13.26 3.64
N TYR A 56 10.66 -12.75 4.52
CA TYR A 56 9.39 -12.14 4.13
C TYR A 56 9.59 -10.80 3.43
N LEU A 57 10.56 -9.99 3.89
CA LEU A 57 10.94 -8.76 3.19
C LEU A 57 11.53 -9.06 1.80
N ALA A 58 12.37 -10.09 1.69
CA ALA A 58 12.92 -10.51 0.40
C ALA A 58 11.82 -10.98 -0.57
N THR A 59 10.84 -11.75 -0.08
CA THR A 59 9.68 -12.16 -0.89
C THR A 59 8.83 -10.95 -1.30
N ALA A 60 8.44 -10.08 -0.37
CA ALA A 60 7.67 -8.87 -0.68
C ALA A 60 8.40 -7.98 -1.70
N SER A 61 9.72 -7.80 -1.55
CA SER A 61 10.55 -7.07 -2.51
C SER A 61 10.48 -7.70 -3.91
N SER A 62 10.67 -9.02 -4.00
CA SER A 62 10.59 -9.72 -5.28
C SER A 62 9.20 -9.68 -5.91
N ASP A 63 8.15 -9.72 -5.10
CA ASP A 63 6.77 -9.69 -5.59
C ASP A 63 6.40 -8.32 -6.13
N TRP A 64 6.73 -7.25 -5.41
CA TRP A 64 6.45 -5.89 -5.86
C TRP A 64 7.28 -5.49 -7.09
N SER A 65 8.50 -6.02 -7.25
CA SER A 65 9.34 -5.84 -8.45
C SER A 65 8.82 -6.57 -9.70
N LYS A 66 7.68 -7.27 -9.64
CA LYS A 66 6.99 -7.76 -10.86
C LYS A 66 6.25 -6.65 -11.59
N SER A 67 6.07 -5.48 -10.95
CA SER A 67 5.47 -4.29 -11.56
C SER A 67 6.26 -3.82 -12.78
N SER A 68 5.57 -3.30 -13.80
CA SER A 68 6.23 -2.69 -14.96
C SER A 68 6.73 -1.26 -14.70
N VAL A 69 6.34 -0.64 -13.57
CA VAL A 69 6.64 0.76 -13.28
C VAL A 69 7.67 1.00 -12.20
N MET A 70 7.94 0.00 -11.38
CA MET A 70 8.91 0.10 -10.29
C MET A 70 9.55 -1.24 -9.95
N ASP A 71 10.80 -1.16 -9.52
CA ASP A 71 11.50 -2.23 -8.84
C ASP A 71 11.73 -1.84 -7.38
N THR A 72 11.97 -2.84 -6.55
CA THR A 72 12.52 -2.66 -5.21
C THR A 72 13.83 -3.41 -5.06
N THR A 73 14.71 -2.89 -4.20
CA THR A 73 15.92 -3.61 -3.78
C THR A 73 16.07 -3.54 -2.28
N VAL A 74 16.25 -4.71 -1.65
CA VAL A 74 16.61 -4.79 -0.23
C VAL A 74 18.07 -4.38 -0.07
N VAL A 75 18.34 -3.42 0.81
CA VAL A 75 19.69 -2.97 1.15
C VAL A 75 19.82 -2.80 2.66
N ALA A 76 21.03 -2.58 3.17
CA ALA A 76 21.24 -2.33 4.59
C ALA A 76 20.36 -1.17 5.10
N GLY A 77 19.67 -1.40 6.22
CA GLY A 77 18.90 -0.37 6.90
C GLY A 77 19.79 0.77 7.41
N GLN A 78 19.21 1.96 7.52
CA GLN A 78 19.84 3.14 8.13
C GLN A 78 19.14 3.55 9.43
N SER A 79 18.35 2.65 9.99
CA SER A 79 17.54 2.88 11.18
C SER A 79 17.84 1.83 12.25
N ASN A 80 16.94 1.74 13.23
CA ASN A 80 16.93 0.69 14.23
C ASN A 80 15.47 0.37 14.56
N LYS A 81 15.21 -0.33 15.68
CA LYS A 81 13.85 -0.65 16.12
C LYS A 81 12.90 0.57 16.21
N ARG A 82 13.40 1.78 16.43
CA ARG A 82 12.56 3.01 16.42
C ARG A 82 11.95 3.30 15.05
N CYS A 83 12.55 2.76 14.00
CA CYS A 83 12.15 2.94 12.61
C CYS A 83 12.05 4.41 12.19
N ALA A 84 13.05 5.21 12.56
CA ALA A 84 13.21 6.56 12.04
C ALA A 84 13.31 6.52 10.51
N ALA A 85 12.53 7.38 9.85
CA ALA A 85 12.45 7.46 8.41
C ALA A 85 13.76 7.99 7.80
N THR A 86 14.08 7.55 6.58
CA THR A 86 15.27 8.01 5.83
C THR A 86 14.85 8.53 4.46
N THR A 87 15.34 9.70 4.08
CA THR A 87 15.02 10.33 2.79
C THR A 87 15.38 9.44 1.61
N GLY A 88 14.49 9.40 0.62
CA GLY A 88 14.66 8.71 -0.63
C GLY A 88 14.49 7.20 -0.59
N ARG A 89 13.98 6.65 0.53
CA ARG A 89 13.83 5.21 0.71
C ARG A 89 12.76 4.85 1.75
N VAL A 90 12.53 3.56 1.87
CA VAL A 90 11.71 2.97 2.93
C VAL A 90 12.64 2.31 3.95
N GLU A 91 12.39 2.49 5.25
CA GLU A 91 13.02 1.70 6.32
C GLU A 91 12.00 0.70 6.87
N VAL A 92 12.35 -0.59 6.88
CA VAL A 92 11.50 -1.69 7.36
C VAL A 92 12.09 -2.24 8.65
N CYS A 93 11.30 -2.26 9.71
CA CYS A 93 11.75 -2.57 11.06
C CYS A 93 10.75 -3.47 11.79
N ASN A 94 11.24 -4.23 12.77
CA ASN A 94 10.40 -4.97 13.70
C ASN A 94 10.89 -4.81 15.14
N SER A 95 9.94 -4.84 16.07
CA SER A 95 10.23 -4.91 17.50
C SER A 95 8.98 -5.28 18.28
N THR A 96 9.13 -5.51 19.58
CA THR A 96 8.00 -5.58 20.50
C THR A 96 7.51 -4.17 20.82
N TYR A 97 6.64 -3.63 19.95
CA TYR A 97 6.09 -2.27 20.06
C TYR A 97 4.95 -2.15 21.08
N GLY A 98 4.65 -3.23 21.80
CA GLY A 98 3.63 -3.27 22.86
C GLY A 98 2.27 -3.75 22.37
N ASN A 99 1.36 -3.94 23.32
CA ASN A 99 -0.01 -4.39 23.07
C ASN A 99 -0.90 -3.17 22.76
N ASN A 100 -0.68 -2.60 21.58
CA ASN A 100 -1.23 -1.32 21.11
C ASN A 100 -2.39 -1.48 20.12
N GLY A 101 -2.70 -2.71 19.75
CA GLY A 101 -3.80 -3.10 18.89
C GLY A 101 -3.37 -3.46 17.47
N TRP A 102 -2.14 -3.20 17.02
CA TRP A 102 -1.77 -3.29 15.59
C TRP A 102 -0.70 -4.33 15.28
N LEU A 103 -0.82 -4.95 14.10
CA LEU A 103 0.12 -5.93 13.53
C LEU A 103 1.23 -5.24 12.74
N GLY A 104 0.85 -4.30 11.89
CA GLY A 104 1.73 -3.52 11.03
C GLY A 104 1.36 -2.04 11.01
N ILE A 105 2.34 -1.20 10.71
CA ILE A 105 2.16 0.22 10.40
C ILE A 105 3.03 0.56 9.20
N ALA A 106 2.44 1.24 8.22
CA ALA A 106 3.15 1.93 7.15
C ALA A 106 3.00 3.43 7.35
N SER A 107 4.06 4.20 7.09
CA SER A 107 3.96 5.66 7.08
C SER A 107 4.77 6.26 5.94
N ILE A 108 4.27 7.36 5.39
CA ILE A 108 4.91 8.12 4.33
C ILE A 108 4.99 9.60 4.73
N SER A 109 6.13 10.22 4.42
CA SER A 109 6.27 11.68 4.44
C SER A 109 6.06 12.20 3.02
N VAL A 110 5.13 13.12 2.84
CA VAL A 110 4.76 13.70 1.56
C VAL A 110 5.11 15.19 1.54
N THR A 111 5.61 15.67 0.41
CA THR A 111 5.85 17.09 0.13
C THR A 111 5.13 17.54 -1.14
N GLY A 112 4.87 18.84 -1.26
CA GLY A 112 4.21 19.42 -2.44
C GLY A 112 2.79 18.87 -2.67
N GLY A 113 2.18 18.28 -1.64
CA GLY A 113 0.84 17.70 -1.69
C GLY A 113 0.77 16.22 -2.10
N THR A 114 1.70 15.70 -2.91
CA THR A 114 1.60 14.33 -3.46
C THR A 114 2.90 13.51 -3.45
N HIS A 115 4.09 14.13 -3.38
CA HIS A 115 5.33 13.39 -3.56
C HIS A 115 5.86 12.79 -2.27
N ILE A 116 5.96 11.47 -2.22
CA ILE A 116 6.58 10.72 -1.13
C ILE A 116 8.08 11.02 -1.12
N THR A 117 8.60 11.34 0.05
CA THR A 117 10.03 11.63 0.28
C THR A 117 10.69 10.60 1.19
N GLN A 118 9.91 9.93 2.03
CA GLN A 118 10.34 8.97 3.04
C GLN A 118 9.23 7.95 3.27
N GLY A 119 9.58 6.70 3.55
CA GLY A 119 8.64 5.69 4.01
C GLY A 119 9.17 4.88 5.21
N THR A 120 8.28 4.37 6.04
CA THR A 120 8.61 3.42 7.11
C THR A 120 7.59 2.29 7.16
N VAL A 121 8.05 1.11 7.58
CA VAL A 121 7.21 -0.05 7.89
C VAL A 121 7.64 -0.60 9.26
N LYS A 122 6.69 -0.72 10.18
CA LYS A 122 6.90 -1.32 11.51
C LYS A 122 6.07 -2.59 11.64
N LEU A 123 6.72 -3.70 12.02
CA LEU A 123 6.11 -5.01 12.23
C LEU A 123 6.13 -5.37 13.73
N ASN A 124 4.96 -5.63 14.33
CA ASN A 124 4.83 -5.74 15.78
C ASN A 124 5.04 -7.15 16.33
N ASP A 125 6.25 -7.43 16.81
CA ASP A 125 6.57 -8.70 17.46
C ASP A 125 5.77 -8.96 18.73
N THR A 126 5.17 -7.95 19.37
CA THR A 126 4.27 -8.20 20.50
C THR A 126 3.09 -9.09 20.07
N TYR A 127 2.58 -8.91 18.85
CA TYR A 127 1.54 -9.79 18.27
C TYR A 127 2.16 -10.98 17.55
N PHE A 128 3.21 -10.78 16.76
CA PHE A 128 3.84 -11.84 15.98
C PHE A 128 4.62 -12.88 16.82
N ASN A 129 4.70 -12.72 18.14
CA ASN A 129 5.15 -13.74 19.07
C ASN A 129 3.99 -14.53 19.73
N THR A 130 2.74 -14.24 19.40
CA THR A 130 1.56 -15.00 19.86
C THR A 130 1.24 -16.15 18.91
N ALA A 131 0.60 -17.20 19.40
CA ALA A 131 0.25 -18.37 18.59
C ALA A 131 -0.65 -18.03 17.38
N LYS A 132 -1.51 -17.01 17.52
CA LYS A 132 -2.44 -16.58 16.46
C LYS A 132 -1.71 -16.01 15.24
N TYR A 133 -0.73 -15.13 15.47
CA TYR A 133 -0.07 -14.37 14.40
C TYR A 133 1.30 -14.90 14.02
N ASN A 134 1.93 -15.73 14.86
CA ASN A 134 3.26 -16.28 14.58
C ASN A 134 3.22 -17.41 13.55
N THR A 135 2.81 -17.09 12.32
CA THR A 135 2.75 -18.01 11.19
C THR A 135 3.44 -17.39 9.97
N PRO A 136 3.96 -18.19 9.02
CA PRO A 136 4.51 -17.67 7.78
C PRO A 136 3.51 -16.83 6.98
N SER A 137 2.24 -17.25 6.93
CA SER A 137 1.18 -16.57 6.18
C SER A 137 0.91 -15.16 6.70
N TRP A 138 0.74 -15.00 8.01
CA TRP A 138 0.53 -13.68 8.62
C TRP A 138 1.76 -12.76 8.46
N ARG A 139 2.98 -13.30 8.64
CA ARG A 139 4.22 -12.53 8.51
C ARG A 139 4.45 -12.05 7.08
N LEU A 140 4.19 -12.91 6.09
CA LEU A 140 4.32 -12.56 4.69
C LEU A 140 3.27 -11.52 4.28
N MET A 141 1.99 -11.76 4.58
CA MET A 141 0.90 -10.86 4.22
C MET A 141 1.11 -9.45 4.77
N VAL A 142 1.40 -9.30 6.08
CA VAL A 142 1.61 -7.96 6.66
C VAL A 142 2.84 -7.26 6.05
N THR A 143 3.92 -8.01 5.77
CA THR A 143 5.12 -7.40 5.17
C THR A 143 4.82 -6.91 3.75
N CYS A 144 4.07 -7.70 2.98
CA CYS A 144 3.65 -7.33 1.63
C CYS A 144 2.75 -6.09 1.64
N GLN A 145 1.73 -6.10 2.50
CA GLN A 145 0.73 -5.03 2.62
C GLN A 145 1.37 -3.70 3.00
N GLU A 146 2.13 -3.68 4.10
CA GLU A 146 2.73 -2.44 4.60
C GLU A 146 3.78 -1.87 3.64
N VAL A 147 4.54 -2.73 2.96
CA VAL A 147 5.45 -2.30 1.89
C VAL A 147 4.65 -1.68 0.73
N GLY A 148 3.53 -2.29 0.32
CA GLY A 148 2.64 -1.76 -0.71
C GLY A 148 2.11 -0.36 -0.39
N HIS A 149 1.71 -0.13 0.86
CA HIS A 149 1.29 1.20 1.32
C HIS A 149 2.37 2.28 1.13
N THR A 150 3.65 1.93 1.32
CA THR A 150 4.75 2.90 1.09
C THR A 150 4.94 3.31 -0.37
N PHE A 151 4.27 2.63 -1.30
CA PHE A 151 4.26 2.98 -2.73
C PHE A 151 3.09 3.86 -3.12
N GLY A 152 2.15 4.11 -2.20
CA GLY A 152 0.93 4.88 -2.46
C GLY A 152 -0.32 4.03 -2.69
N LEU A 153 -0.29 2.73 -2.37
CA LEU A 153 -1.47 1.87 -2.46
C LEU A 153 -2.31 1.95 -1.18
N ASP A 154 -3.62 1.88 -1.35
CA ASP A 154 -4.64 1.65 -0.34
C ASP A 154 -5.14 0.20 -0.45
N HIS A 155 -6.19 -0.16 0.28
CA HIS A 155 -6.79 -1.49 0.25
C HIS A 155 -7.73 -1.69 -0.94
N GLN A 156 -7.77 -2.91 -1.48
CA GLN A 156 -8.78 -3.33 -2.47
C GLN A 156 -10.12 -3.71 -1.82
N ASP A 157 -10.08 -4.24 -0.60
CA ASP A 157 -11.26 -4.53 0.22
C ASP A 157 -10.94 -4.34 1.71
N GLU A 158 -11.85 -3.66 2.38
CA GLU A 158 -11.75 -3.24 3.76
C GLU A 158 -12.75 -3.96 4.69
N ASN A 159 -13.38 -5.02 4.18
CA ASN A 159 -14.31 -5.85 4.94
C ASN A 159 -13.71 -7.24 5.20
N PHE A 160 -13.19 -7.44 6.41
CA PHE A 160 -12.66 -8.73 6.89
C PHE A 160 -13.61 -9.92 6.78
N ASP A 161 -14.92 -9.66 6.64
CA ASP A 161 -15.94 -10.69 6.52
C ASP A 161 -16.13 -11.15 5.06
N ASN A 162 -15.53 -10.46 4.08
CA ASN A 162 -15.53 -10.86 2.68
C ASN A 162 -14.50 -11.98 2.42
N PRO A 163 -14.72 -12.82 1.41
CA PRO A 163 -13.70 -13.73 0.92
C PRO A 163 -12.50 -12.95 0.38
N ASN A 164 -11.30 -13.48 0.62
CA ASN A 164 -10.06 -12.94 0.08
C ASN A 164 -10.16 -12.65 -1.43
N LEU A 165 -9.66 -11.50 -1.85
CA LEU A 165 -9.50 -11.13 -3.26
C LEU A 165 -8.22 -11.69 -3.90
N GLY A 166 -7.37 -12.35 -3.11
CA GLY A 166 -6.12 -12.92 -3.58
C GLY A 166 -4.99 -11.90 -3.70
N THR A 167 -5.05 -10.83 -2.88
CA THR A 167 -4.04 -9.76 -2.82
C THR A 167 -3.64 -9.50 -1.36
N CYS A 168 -2.39 -9.14 -1.11
CA CYS A 168 -1.96 -8.67 0.21
C CYS A 168 -2.50 -7.27 0.55
N MET A 169 -3.09 -6.54 -0.39
CA MET A 169 -3.76 -5.25 -0.15
C MET A 169 -5.24 -5.41 0.24
N ASP A 170 -5.62 -6.55 0.81
CA ASP A 170 -7.00 -6.87 1.20
C ASP A 170 -7.03 -7.29 2.68
N TYR A 171 -8.04 -6.82 3.40
CA TYR A 171 -8.28 -7.26 4.76
C TYR A 171 -8.68 -8.72 4.83
N THR A 172 -8.08 -9.42 5.78
CA THR A 172 -8.35 -10.84 5.95
C THR A 172 -8.27 -11.26 7.40
N SER A 173 -9.18 -12.15 7.79
CA SER A 173 -9.10 -12.90 9.03
C SER A 173 -8.29 -14.19 8.88
N ASN A 174 -8.02 -14.60 7.64
CA ASN A 174 -7.26 -15.80 7.32
C ASN A 174 -6.44 -15.63 6.01
N PRO A 175 -5.15 -15.25 6.11
CA PRO A 175 -4.33 -14.95 4.95
C PRO A 175 -4.08 -16.14 4.01
N ASP A 176 -4.23 -17.38 4.50
CA ASP A 176 -4.00 -18.60 3.72
C ASP A 176 -5.25 -19.20 3.06
N SER A 177 -6.41 -18.55 3.21
CA SER A 177 -7.64 -19.00 2.55
C SER A 177 -7.49 -18.96 1.02
N THR A 178 -8.42 -19.54 0.25
CA THR A 178 -8.32 -19.55 -1.22
C THR A 178 -9.33 -18.57 -1.84
N PRO A 179 -8.89 -17.60 -2.65
CA PRO A 179 -7.49 -17.27 -2.96
C PRO A 179 -6.73 -16.68 -1.76
N ASN A 180 -5.40 -16.81 -1.71
CA ASN A 180 -4.61 -16.36 -0.55
C ASN A 180 -4.19 -14.89 -0.69
N ASN A 181 -4.08 -14.18 0.42
CA ASN A 181 -3.71 -12.75 0.46
C ASN A 181 -2.22 -12.57 0.77
N LEU A 182 -1.36 -13.44 0.24
CA LEU A 182 0.07 -13.44 0.58
C LEU A 182 0.92 -12.57 -0.35
N HIS A 183 0.38 -12.17 -1.50
CA HIS A 183 1.11 -11.54 -2.60
C HIS A 183 0.26 -10.44 -3.25
N PRO A 184 0.85 -9.48 -3.98
CA PRO A 184 0.08 -8.60 -4.84
C PRO A 184 -0.59 -9.39 -5.97
N ASN A 185 -1.77 -8.95 -6.40
CA ASN A 185 -2.47 -9.46 -7.58
C ASN A 185 -2.26 -8.54 -8.79
N GLN A 186 -2.86 -8.90 -9.93
CA GLN A 186 -2.76 -8.09 -11.16
C GLN A 186 -3.31 -6.66 -10.96
N HIS A 187 -4.37 -6.51 -10.18
CA HIS A 187 -4.99 -5.22 -9.94
C HIS A 187 -4.08 -4.27 -9.16
N ASP A 188 -3.26 -4.78 -8.21
CA ASP A 188 -2.25 -3.95 -7.53
C ASP A 188 -1.21 -3.40 -8.51
N TYR A 189 -0.77 -4.21 -9.47
CA TYR A 189 0.18 -3.76 -10.50
C TYR A 189 -0.45 -2.75 -11.47
N ASP A 190 -1.73 -2.94 -11.82
CA ASP A 190 -2.48 -2.00 -12.67
C ASP A 190 -2.71 -0.66 -11.95
N GLU A 191 -2.97 -0.69 -10.64
CA GLU A 191 -3.06 0.51 -9.81
C GLU A 191 -1.72 1.23 -9.73
N LEU A 192 -0.60 0.52 -9.51
CA LEU A 192 0.73 1.12 -9.58
C LEU A 192 0.99 1.76 -10.94
N ALA A 193 0.62 1.09 -12.04
CA ALA A 193 0.76 1.68 -13.38
C ALA A 193 -0.05 2.97 -13.54
N THR A 194 -1.19 3.08 -12.86
CA THR A 194 -2.03 4.28 -12.84
C THR A 194 -1.42 5.39 -11.98
N ILE A 195 -1.02 5.08 -10.74
CA ILE A 195 -0.36 6.02 -9.81
C ILE A 195 0.89 6.63 -10.45
N TYR A 196 1.69 5.79 -11.09
CA TYR A 196 2.95 6.18 -11.71
C TYR A 196 2.80 6.45 -13.21
N ALA A 197 1.61 6.75 -13.75
CA ALA A 197 1.41 6.93 -15.19
C ALA A 197 2.25 8.06 -15.82
N HIS A 198 2.73 9.00 -15.01
CA HIS A 198 3.52 10.14 -15.44
C HIS A 198 4.98 10.08 -14.96
N LEU A 199 5.80 10.94 -15.56
CA LEU A 199 7.12 11.30 -15.05
C LEU A 199 7.04 12.70 -14.45
N ASP A 200 7.87 12.90 -13.44
CA ASP A 200 8.09 14.16 -12.76
C ASP A 200 9.29 14.90 -13.33
N SER A 201 9.38 16.19 -13.03
CA SER A 201 10.57 17.01 -13.35
C SER A 201 11.72 16.79 -12.38
N THR A 202 11.47 16.13 -11.25
CA THR A 202 12.44 15.81 -10.20
C THR A 202 12.26 14.37 -9.73
N THR A 203 13.20 13.86 -8.93
CA THR A 203 13.06 12.55 -8.28
C THR A 203 13.15 12.72 -6.79
N THR A 204 12.31 12.02 -6.03
CA THR A 204 12.49 11.88 -4.57
C THR A 204 13.21 10.57 -4.22
N VAL A 205 13.33 9.64 -5.16
CA VAL A 205 13.94 8.32 -4.97
C VAL A 205 15.46 8.45 -4.83
N GLY A 206 16.02 7.86 -3.77
CA GLY A 206 17.46 7.80 -3.53
C GLY A 206 18.13 9.14 -3.23
N LEU A 207 17.37 10.21 -3.00
CA LEU A 207 17.92 11.50 -2.58
C LEU A 207 18.54 11.39 -1.20
N ALA A 208 19.78 11.88 -1.05
CA ALA A 208 20.35 12.12 0.26
C ALA A 208 19.62 13.31 0.92
N ALA A 209 19.27 13.18 2.20
CA ALA A 209 18.74 14.29 2.98
C ALA A 209 19.76 15.45 3.03
N PRO A 210 19.33 16.73 2.95
CA PRO A 210 20.10 17.82 3.54
C PRO A 210 20.35 17.48 5.02
N GLN A 211 21.54 17.77 5.56
CA GLN A 211 21.97 17.40 6.92
C GLN A 211 21.02 17.87 8.07
N THR A 212 20.02 18.69 7.77
CA THR A 212 19.04 19.25 8.71
C THR A 212 17.68 18.54 8.71
N ALA A 213 17.40 17.63 7.76
CA ALA A 213 16.15 16.88 7.76
C ALA A 213 16.27 15.69 8.71
N SER A 214 16.00 15.90 10.00
CA SER A 214 15.75 14.80 10.92
C SER A 214 14.56 14.01 10.40
N GLY A 215 14.75 12.73 10.06
CA GLY A 215 13.66 11.84 9.69
C GLY A 215 12.57 11.87 10.76
N PHE A 216 11.31 11.93 10.33
CA PHE A 216 10.20 11.87 11.28
C PHE A 216 10.17 10.47 11.91
N GLU A 217 10.12 10.42 13.23
CA GLU A 217 9.84 9.18 13.97
C GLU A 217 8.32 9.10 14.19
N VAL A 218 7.71 8.05 13.64
CA VAL A 218 6.35 7.65 13.98
C VAL A 218 6.45 6.76 15.21
N ASP A 219 6.05 7.29 16.36
CA ASP A 219 6.02 6.50 17.59
C ASP A 219 4.85 5.51 17.59
N ASP A 220 4.82 4.62 18.58
CA ASP A 220 3.85 3.53 18.63
C ASP A 220 2.46 3.98 19.12
N SER A 221 2.24 5.29 19.30
CA SER A 221 1.02 5.88 19.84
C SER A 221 0.24 6.68 18.80
N PRO A 222 -1.12 6.63 18.82
CA PRO A 222 -1.95 7.43 17.93
C PRO A 222 -1.70 8.95 18.00
N ALA A 223 -1.15 9.44 19.11
CA ALA A 223 -0.87 10.87 19.29
C ALA A 223 0.18 11.39 18.29
N SER A 224 1.12 10.56 17.83
CA SER A 224 2.14 10.97 16.87
C SER A 224 1.65 10.93 15.42
N TRP A 225 0.59 10.17 15.13
CA TRP A 225 0.08 9.90 13.77
C TRP A 225 -0.77 11.03 13.21
N GLY A 226 -1.33 11.88 14.09
CA GLY A 226 -2.15 13.02 13.71
C GLY A 226 -3.65 12.73 13.78
N ARG A 227 -4.42 13.32 12.86
CA ARG A 227 -5.88 13.21 12.84
C ARG A 227 -6.30 12.00 11.99
N GLY A 228 -7.17 11.14 12.53
CA GLY A 228 -7.80 10.07 11.76
C GLY A 228 -8.67 10.63 10.63
N VAL A 229 -8.44 10.18 9.40
CA VAL A 229 -9.14 10.63 8.18
C VAL A 229 -9.91 9.51 7.48
N SER A 230 -9.56 8.26 7.74
CA SER A 230 -10.31 7.07 7.33
C SER A 230 -10.31 6.08 8.48
N HIS A 231 -11.46 5.42 8.68
CA HIS A 231 -11.59 4.35 9.66
C HIS A 231 -12.37 3.21 9.04
N SER A 232 -11.78 2.03 9.04
CA SER A 232 -12.39 0.83 8.50
C SER A 232 -12.38 -0.27 9.57
N LYS A 233 -12.87 -1.46 9.23
CA LYS A 233 -12.98 -2.56 10.16
C LYS A 233 -11.62 -3.24 10.44
N GLY A 234 -10.51 -2.53 10.53
CA GLY A 234 -9.22 -3.13 10.93
C GLY A 234 -8.00 -2.58 10.20
N ALA A 235 -8.14 -1.47 9.48
CA ALA A 235 -7.08 -0.49 9.43
C ALA A 235 -7.64 0.92 9.63
N ASP A 236 -6.77 1.86 9.99
CA ASP A 236 -7.09 3.28 10.03
C ASP A 236 -6.03 4.09 9.28
N THR A 237 -6.44 5.22 8.73
CA THR A 237 -5.53 6.21 8.13
C THR A 237 -5.51 7.48 8.97
N TYR A 238 -4.30 7.94 9.29
CA TYR A 238 -4.07 9.19 10.00
C TYR A 238 -3.26 10.16 9.15
N VAL A 239 -3.56 11.45 9.27
CA VAL A 239 -2.81 12.54 8.64
C VAL A 239 -2.35 13.52 9.70
N ARG A 240 -1.05 13.77 9.72
CA ARG A 240 -0.44 14.88 10.45
C ARG A 240 0.04 15.93 9.44
N ASP A 241 -0.62 17.09 9.48
CA ASP A 241 -0.20 18.25 8.70
C ASP A 241 1.06 18.87 9.32
N LEU A 242 2.09 19.09 8.50
CA LEU A 242 3.36 19.68 8.90
C LEU A 242 3.50 21.13 8.38
N GLY A 243 2.49 21.64 7.68
CA GLY A 243 2.49 22.94 7.03
C GLY A 243 3.09 22.91 5.62
N HIS A 244 2.85 23.96 4.83
CA HIS A 244 3.45 24.16 3.50
C HIS A 244 3.21 23.04 2.47
N GLY A 245 2.16 22.23 2.65
CA GLY A 245 1.87 21.08 1.79
C GLY A 245 2.64 19.82 2.17
N ASP A 246 3.43 19.87 3.24
CA ASP A 246 4.11 18.72 3.82
C ASP A 246 3.18 18.00 4.80
N LYS A 247 3.14 16.67 4.70
CA LYS A 247 2.28 15.82 5.51
C LYS A 247 3.01 14.54 5.88
N MET A 248 2.63 13.99 7.03
CA MET A 248 2.90 12.60 7.35
C MET A 248 1.57 11.86 7.32
N ILE A 249 1.53 10.74 6.59
CA ILE A 249 0.35 9.89 6.49
C ILE A 249 0.71 8.50 6.99
N THR A 250 -0.14 7.94 7.85
CA THR A 250 0.10 6.68 8.55
C THR A 250 -1.07 5.74 8.35
N PHE A 251 -0.80 4.54 7.82
CA PHE A 251 -1.69 3.38 7.82
C PHE A 251 -1.38 2.49 9.00
N VAL A 252 -2.42 1.99 9.65
CA VAL A 252 -2.31 1.11 10.82
C VAL A 252 -3.14 -0.13 10.61
N VAL A 253 -2.53 -1.31 10.49
CA VAL A 253 -3.26 -2.58 10.40
C VAL A 253 -3.50 -3.14 11.79
N TRP A 254 -4.76 -3.20 12.20
CA TRP A 254 -5.19 -3.64 13.52
C TRP A 254 -5.24 -5.17 13.65
N ALA A 255 -4.76 -5.68 14.77
CA ALA A 255 -4.97 -7.04 15.23
C ALA A 255 -6.46 -7.27 15.58
N ARG A 256 -6.91 -8.49 15.32
CA ARG A 256 -8.22 -9.01 15.70
C ARG A 256 -8.13 -10.18 16.66
#